data_AF-X1T700-F1
#
_entry.id   AF-X1T700-F1
#
_cell.length_a   1.000
_cell.length_b   1.000
_cell.length_c   1.000
_cell.angle_alpha   90.00
_cell.angle_beta   90.00
_cell.angle_gamma   90.00
#
_symmetry.space_group_name_H-M   'P 1'
#
loop_
_entity.id
_entity.type
_entity.pdbx_description
1 polymer ?
#
loop_
_entity_poly.entity_id
_entity_poly.type
_entity_poly.pdbx_seq_one_letter_code
_entity_poly.pdbx_strand_id
1 'polypeptide(L)' 'AKQKSMKKKAIAEKVGEKTHSSTKEVIKDTLPYLQVAFKKNKNFRDELMKELDLSKEEVEWLRK' A
#
# COMPACT_ATOMS: atom_id res chain seq x y z
N ALA A 1 3.74 -16.79 8.97
CA ALA A 1 4.75 -16.18 8.07
C ALA A 1 4.19 -15.82 6.67
N LYS A 2 3.43 -16.70 5.99
CA LYS A 2 2.96 -16.47 4.60
C LYS A 2 1.92 -15.34 4.41
N GLN A 3 1.00 -15.13 5.36
CA GLN A 3 -0.05 -14.11 5.23
C GLN A 3 0.47 -12.67 5.15
N LYS A 4 1.54 -12.33 5.89
CA LYS A 4 2.15 -10.98 5.84
C LYS A 4 2.72 -10.67 4.45
N SER A 5 3.31 -11.67 3.79
CA SER A 5 3.86 -11.50 2.44
C SER A 5 2.78 -11.42 1.36
N MET A 6 1.64 -12.08 1.56
CA MET A 6 0.51 -12.00 0.64
C MET A 6 -0.14 -10.60 0.68
N LYS A 7 -0.36 -10.05 1.89
CA LYS A 7 -0.88 -8.67 2.04
C LYS A 7 0.03 -7.63 1.38
N LYS A 8 1.36 -7.77 1.56
CA LYS A 8 2.35 -6.89 0.92
C LYS A 8 2.23 -6.90 -0.60
N LYS A 9 2.08 -8.08 -1.20
CA LYS A 9 1.96 -8.24 -2.66
C LYS A 9 0.63 -7.68 -3.16
N ALA A 10 -0.48 -8.01 -2.52
CA ALA A 10 -1.81 -7.53 -2.89
C ALA A 10 -1.88 -5.98 -2.96
N ILE A 11 -1.32 -5.31 -1.95
CA ILE A 11 -1.25 -3.84 -1.92
C ILE A 11 -0.41 -3.31 -3.08
N ALA A 12 0.75 -3.92 -3.32
CA ALA A 12 1.64 -3.50 -4.38
C ALA A 12 1.10 -3.80 -5.79
N GLU A 13 0.30 -4.85 -5.94
CA GLU A 13 -0.42 -5.16 -7.17
C GLU A 13 -1.46 -4.09 -7.46
N LYS A 14 -2.33 -3.77 -6.49
CA LYS A 14 -3.32 -2.68 -6.62
C LYS A 14 -2.67 -1.34 -6.96
N VAL A 15 -1.59 -0.99 -6.25
CA VAL A 15 -0.84 0.23 -6.50
C VAL A 15 -0.22 0.20 -7.89
N GLY A 16 0.46 -0.90 -8.25
CA GLY A 16 1.09 -1.05 -9.56
C GLY A 16 0.09 -0.98 -10.72
N GLU A 17 -1.09 -1.59 -10.58
CA GLU A 17 -2.18 -1.51 -11.57
C GLU A 17 -2.68 -0.08 -11.73
N LYS A 18 -2.84 0.67 -10.64
CA LYS A 18 -3.31 2.06 -10.67
C LYS A 18 -2.25 3.04 -11.18
N THR A 19 -0.97 2.82 -10.85
CA THR A 19 0.14 3.70 -11.22
C THR A 19 0.87 3.25 -12.48
N HIS A 20 0.40 2.20 -13.17
CA HIS A 20 1.09 1.53 -14.27
C HIS A 20 2.55 1.23 -13.96
N SER A 21 2.81 0.76 -12.74
CA SER A 21 4.14 0.44 -12.24
C SER A 21 4.25 -1.05 -11.95
N SER A 22 5.46 -1.60 -12.05
CA SER A 22 5.68 -3.00 -11.72
C SER A 22 5.51 -3.24 -10.21
N THR A 23 4.79 -4.30 -9.83
CA THR A 23 4.61 -4.70 -8.41
C THR A 23 5.92 -4.78 -7.63
N LYS A 24 7.00 -5.26 -8.28
CA LYS A 24 8.34 -5.35 -7.66
C LYS A 24 8.93 -3.98 -7.35
N GLU A 25 8.76 -3.02 -8.26
CA GLU A 25 9.23 -1.65 -8.10
C GLU A 25 8.42 -0.94 -7.02
N VAL A 26 7.09 -1.10 -7.05
CA VAL A 26 6.19 -0.59 -6.01
C VAL A 26 6.56 -1.13 -4.63
N ILE A 27 6.89 -2.43 -4.50
CA ILE A 27 7.31 -3.03 -3.23
C ILE A 27 8.60 -2.40 -2.67
N LYS A 28 9.53 -2.03 -3.56
CA LYS A 28 10.87 -1.59 -3.20
C LYS A 28 10.92 -0.08 -2.96
N ASP A 29 10.32 0.68 -3.86
CA ASP A 29 10.41 2.13 -3.89
C ASP A 29 9.14 2.76 -3.30
N THR A 30 7.96 2.42 -3.80
CA THR A 30 6.70 3.09 -3.41
C THR A 30 6.19 2.69 -2.02
N LEU A 31 6.31 1.41 -1.64
CA LEU A 31 5.73 0.87 -0.41
C LEU A 31 6.30 1.52 0.86
N PRO A 32 7.63 1.71 1.00
CA PRO A 32 8.20 2.43 2.14
C PRO A 32 7.66 3.86 2.28
N TYR A 33 7.50 4.58 1.16
CA TYR A 33 6.89 5.92 1.17
C TYR A 33 5.43 5.85 1.60
N LEU A 34 4.66 4.88 1.11
CA LEU A 34 3.27 4.68 1.53
C LEU A 34 3.18 4.38 3.02
N GLN A 35 4.05 3.53 3.59
CA GLN A 35 4.06 3.28 5.04
C GLN A 35 4.30 4.55 5.86
N VAL A 36 5.26 5.38 5.45
CA VAL A 36 5.55 6.66 6.13
C VAL A 36 4.41 7.66 5.95
N ALA A 37 3.86 7.76 4.74
CA ALA A 37 2.76 8.65 4.42
C ALA A 37 1.49 8.27 5.20
N PHE A 38 1.17 6.98 5.30
CA PHE A 38 0.04 6.45 6.05
C PHE A 38 0.18 6.65 7.56
N LYS A 39 1.42 6.70 8.07
CA LYS A 39 1.70 6.96 9.49
C LYS A 39 1.58 8.44 9.85
N LYS A 40 2.00 9.35 8.96
CA LYS A 40 2.05 10.80 9.23
C LYS A 40 0.80 11.56 8.79
N ASN A 41 0.19 11.20 7.65
CA ASN A 41 -0.90 11.97 7.05
C ASN A 41 -2.20 11.17 6.99
N LYS A 42 -3.14 11.50 7.88
CA LYS A 42 -4.49 10.88 7.90
C LYS A 42 -5.33 11.22 6.67
N ASN A 43 -5.31 12.47 6.20
CA ASN A 43 -6.10 12.87 5.03
C ASN A 43 -5.62 12.16 3.76
N PHE A 44 -4.31 12.18 3.53
CA PHE A 44 -3.68 11.51 2.40
C PHE A 44 -3.92 10.00 2.40
N ARG A 45 -4.00 9.39 3.59
CA ARG A 45 -4.36 7.97 3.75
C ARG A 45 -5.79 7.70 3.28
N ASP A 46 -6.77 8.50 3.69
CA ASP A 46 -8.18 8.28 3.32
C ASP A 46 -8.42 8.52 1.82
N GLU A 47 -7.70 9.47 1.21
CA GLU A 47 -7.69 9.66 -0.25
C GLU A 47 -7.06 8.47 -0.97
N LEU A 48 -5.85 8.05 -0.57
CA LEU A 48 -5.20 6.88 -1.15
C LEU A 48 -5.96 5.58 -0.93
N MET A 49 -6.67 5.44 0.18
CA MET A 49 -7.54 4.29 0.42
C MET A 49 -8.65 4.18 -0.62
N LYS A 50 -9.26 5.32 -0.99
CA LYS A 50 -10.30 5.38 -2.03
C LYS A 50 -9.69 5.21 -3.42
N GLU A 51 -8.60 5.92 -3.69
CA GLU A 51 -7.91 5.86 -4.98
C GLU A 51 -7.38 4.47 -5.27
N LEU A 52 -6.81 3.76 -4.29
CA LEU A 52 -6.20 2.45 -4.48
C LEU A 52 -7.12 1.28 -4.12
N ASP A 53 -8.36 1.57 -3.72
CA ASP A 53 -9.34 0.60 -3.23
C ASP A 53 -8.74 -0.35 -2.16
N LEU A 54 -8.05 0.25 -1.18
CA LEU A 54 -7.37 -0.49 -0.12
C LEU A 54 -8.34 -0.82 1.02
N SER A 55 -8.36 -2.07 1.43
CA SER A 55 -9.16 -2.51 2.57
C SER A 55 -8.55 -2.01 3.88
N LYS A 56 -9.37 -1.83 4.92
CA LYS A 56 -8.91 -1.42 6.26
C LYS A 56 -7.78 -2.30 6.79
N GLU A 57 -7.85 -3.60 6.54
CA GLU A 57 -6.79 -4.55 6.91
C GLU A 57 -5.45 -4.33 6.22
N GLU A 58 -5.46 -3.85 4.97
CA GLU A 58 -4.26 -3.56 4.18
C GLU A 58 -3.59 -2.27 4.68
N VAL A 59 -4.41 -1.30 5.04
CA VAL A 59 -4.00 -0.01 5.61
C VAL A 59 -3.39 -0.21 7.00
N GLU A 60 -3.99 -1.06 7.83
CA GLU A 60 -3.43 -1.42 9.13
C GLU A 60 -2.10 -2.16 8.99
N TRP A 61 -1.93 -2.95 7.94
CA TRP A 61 -0.65 -3.58 7.64
C TRP A 61 0.41 -2.54 7.23
N LEU A 62 0.07 -1.54 6.41
CA LEU A 62 0.98 -0.45 6.05
C LEU A 62 1.41 0.41 7.25
N ARG A 63 0.55 0.50 8.26
CA ARG A 63 0.80 1.30 9.46
C ARG A 63 1.66 0.58 10.52
N LYS A 64 1.79 -0.75 10.40
CA LYS A 64 2.54 -1.59 11.33
C LYS A 64 4.04 -1.52 11.08
#